data_AF-A0A920IY28-F1
#
_entry.id   AF-A0A920IY28-F1
#
_cell.length_a   1.000
_cell.length_b   1.000
_cell.length_c   1.000
_cell.angle_alpha   90.00
_cell.angle_beta   90.00
_cell.angle_gamma   90.00
#
_symmetry.space_group_name_H-M   'P 1'
#
loop_
_entity.id
_entity.type
_entity.pdbx_description
1 polymer ?
#
loop_
_entity_poly.entity_id
_entity_poly.type
_entity_poly.pdbx_seq_one_letter_code
_entity_poly.pdbx_strand_id
1 'polypeptide(L)' 'MRNLLCHVNLIPVNPTLKSDFIRSNISEIKNFQKELMSFGVPSTLRMEKGIEVSAGCGQLCKL' A
#
# COMPACT_ATOMS: atom_id res chain seq x y z
N MET A 1 -17.41 -3.85 11.90
CA MET A 1 -17.43 -4.45 10.55
C MET A 1 -17.10 -5.94 10.65
N ARG A 2 -18.02 -6.83 11.05
CA ARG A 2 -17.72 -8.28 11.18
C ARG A 2 -18.41 -9.18 10.13
N ASN A 3 -19.14 -8.57 9.17
CA ASN A 3 -19.92 -9.30 8.16
C ASN A 3 -19.75 -8.74 6.73
N LEU A 4 -18.67 -7.98 6.44
CA LEU A 4 -18.38 -7.57 5.07
C LEU A 4 -17.44 -8.61 4.45
N LEU A 5 -17.90 -9.32 3.42
CA LEU A 5 -17.03 -10.11 2.57
C LEU A 5 -16.14 -9.15 1.78
N CYS A 6 -14.96 -8.83 2.32
CA CYS A 6 -14.05 -7.89 1.72
C CYS A 6 -12.62 -8.42 1.71
N HIS A 7 -11.84 -7.83 0.80
CA HIS A 7 -10.41 -8.06 0.67
C HIS A 7 -9.71 -6.72 0.74
N VAL A 8 -8.71 -6.60 1.61
CA VAL A 8 -8.00 -5.33 1.81
C VAL A 8 -6.73 -5.30 0.97
N ASN A 9 -6.65 -4.33 0.05
CA ASN A 9 -5.42 -4.04 -0.68
C ASN A 9 -4.63 -2.96 0.05
N LEU A 10 -3.49 -3.33 0.63
CA LEU A 10 -2.55 -2.38 1.20
C LEU A 10 -1.69 -1.78 0.08
N ILE A 11 -1.73 -0.46 -0.07
CA ILE A 11 -0.94 0.29 -1.04
C ILE A 11 -0.09 1.27 -0.23
N PRO A 12 1.24 1.08 -0.19
CA PRO A 12 2.12 2.07 0.42
C PRO A 12 1.94 3.42 -0.26
N VAL A 13 1.96 4.50 0.50
CA VAL A 13 1.89 5.85 -0.07
C VAL A 13 3.09 6.07 -0.99
N ASN A 14 2.80 6.51 -2.22
CA ASN A 14 3.82 6.99 -3.14
C ASN A 14 4.18 8.43 -2.76
N PRO A 15 5.46 8.74 -2.50
CA PRO A 15 5.85 10.11 -2.22
C PRO A 15 5.52 10.98 -3.44
N THR A 16 4.76 12.05 -3.22
CA THR A 16 4.49 13.06 -4.25
C THR A 16 4.97 14.42 -3.74
N LEU A 17 5.39 15.30 -4.66
CA LEU A 17 5.92 16.63 -4.33
C LEU A 17 4.92 17.54 -3.58
N LYS A 18 3.64 17.15 -3.48
CA LYS A 18 2.55 17.94 -2.90
C LYS A 18 1.94 17.31 -1.64
N SER A 19 2.55 16.27 -1.08
CA SER A 19 2.02 15.53 0.05
C SER A 19 3.01 15.47 1.20
N ASP A 20 2.58 15.84 2.40
CA ASP A 20 3.36 15.67 3.63
C ASP A 20 3.40 14.20 4.11
N PHE A 21 2.64 13.30 3.48
CA PHE A 21 2.65 11.88 3.80
C PHE A 21 3.92 11.17 3.32
N ILE A 22 4.59 10.52 4.27
CA ILE A 22 5.78 9.70 4.04
C ILE A 22 5.35 8.25 3.86
N ARG A 23 6.04 7.53 2.98
CA ARG A 23 5.87 6.09 2.81
C ARG A 23 6.13 5.37 4.14
N SER A 24 5.15 4.61 4.63
CA SER A 24 5.31 3.78 5.83
C SER A 24 6.42 2.74 5.65
N ASN A 25 7.10 2.38 6.75
CA ASN A 25 8.14 1.37 6.68
C ASN A 25 7.53 0.01 6.32
N ILE A 26 8.28 -0.81 5.57
CA ILE A 26 7.82 -2.15 5.17
C ILE A 26 7.44 -3.01 6.38
N SER A 27 8.18 -2.87 7.49
CA SER A 27 7.89 -3.59 8.73
C SER A 27 6.53 -3.20 9.33
N GLU A 28 6.20 -1.90 9.35
CA GLU A 28 4.92 -1.40 9.87
C GLU A 28 3.75 -1.87 9.00
N ILE A 29 3.93 -1.83 7.68
CA ILE A 29 2.92 -2.30 6.73
C ILE A 29 2.66 -3.82 6.90
N LYS A 30 3.73 -4.61 7.09
CA LYS A 30 3.61 -6.05 7.37
C LYS A 30 2.94 -6.34 8.70
N ASN A 31 3.22 -5.55 9.74
CA ASN A 31 2.57 -5.68 11.03
C ASN A 31 1.06 -5.40 10.92
N PHE A 32 0.68 -4.35 10.20
CA PHE A 32 -0.71 -4.05 9.92
C PHE A 32 -1.40 -5.16 9.12
N GLN A 33 -0.73 -5.71 8.10
CA GLN A 33 -1.24 -6.85 7.35
C GLN A 33 -1.49 -8.07 8.26
N LYS A 34 -0.54 -8.38 9.14
CA LYS A 34 -0.65 -9.48 10.10
C LYS A 34 -1.85 -9.29 11.03
N GLU A 35 -2.09 -8.06 11.47
CA GLU A 35 -3.25 -7.72 12.29
C GLU A 35 -4.56 -7.94 11.53
N LEU A 36 -4.69 -7.46 10.29
CA LEU A 36 -5.86 -7.73 9.45
C LEU A 36 -6.12 -9.24 9.27
N MET A 37 -5.08 -10.01 9.02
CA MET A 37 -5.17 -11.47 8.89
C MET A 37 -5.61 -12.14 10.20
N SER A 38 -5.16 -11.62 11.35
CA SER A 38 -5.56 -12.13 12.67
C SER A 38 -7.06 -11.92 12.96
N PHE A 39 -7.66 -10.91 12.33
CA PHE A 39 -9.11 -10.66 12.36
C PHE A 39 -9.87 -11.43 11.27
N GLY A 40 -9.21 -12.32 10.52
CA GLY A 40 -9.82 -13.09 9.44
C GLY A 40 -10.10 -12.26 8.19
N VAL A 41 -9.45 -11.11 8.02
CA VAL A 41 -9.59 -10.25 6.84
C VAL A 41 -8.49 -10.57 5.83
N PRO A 42 -8.82 -11.16 4.66
CA PRO A 42 -7.87 -11.38 3.60
C PRO A 42 -7.25 -10.05 3.13
N SER A 43 -5.94 -10.04 2.95
CA SER A 43 -5.24 -8.82 2.54
C SER A 43 -4.02 -9.09 1.66
N THR A 44 -3.76 -8.16 0.74
CA THR A 44 -2.58 -8.19 -0.15
C THR A 44 -1.83 -6.87 -0.07
N LEU A 45 -0.52 -6.95 0.07
CA LEU A 45 0.37 -5.81 -0.06
C LEU A 45 0.78 -5.62 -1.52
N ARG A 46 0.34 -4.51 -2.13
CA ARG A 46 0.80 -4.09 -3.45
C ARG A 46 2.17 -3.43 -3.31
N MET A 47 3.21 -4.22 -3.48
CA MET A 47 4.56 -3.69 -3.69
C MET A 47 4.64 -3.13 -5.10
N GLU A 48 5.09 -1.88 -5.24
CA GLU A 48 5.46 -1.34 -6.54
C GLU A 48 6.57 -2.22 -7.13
N LYS A 49 6.34 -2.78 -8.32
CA LYS A 49 7.43 -3.26 -9.17
C LYS A 49 8.17 -2.01 -9.66
N GLY A 50 9.42 -1.81 -9.26
CA GLY A 50 10.29 -0.81 -9.90
C GLY A 50 10.69 0.41 -9.06
N ILE A 51 11.08 0.24 -7.79
CA ILE A 51 11.98 1.21 -7.15
C ILE A 51 13.44 0.97 -7.56
N GLU A 52 13.79 -0.21 -8.08
CA GLU A 52 15.09 -0.46 -8.70
C GLU A 52 15.16 -0.07 -10.18
N VAL A 53 14.02 0.18 -10.82
CA VAL A 53 13.96 0.60 -12.23
C VAL A 53 12.81 1.59 -12.34
N SER A 54 13.11 2.88 -12.45
CA SER A 54 12.19 4.02 -12.58
C SER A 54 11.02 3.80 -13.55
N ALA A 55 10.01 3.02 -13.14
CA ALA A 55 8.87 2.61 -13.94
C ALA A 55 7.61 2.47 -13.07
N GLY A 56 7.53 3.25 -11.98
CA GLY A 56 6.35 3.35 -11.13
C GLY A 56 5.18 4.03 -11.85
N CYS A 57 3.98 3.50 -11.64
CA CYS A 57 2.74 4.02 -12.20
C CYS A 57 2.35 5.32 -11.46
N GLY A 58 2.29 6.45 -12.19
CA GLY A 58 2.04 7.79 -11.61
C GLY A 58 2.65 8.96 -12.41
N GLN A 59 3.49 8.70 -13.42
CA GLN A 59 4.13 9.75 -14.24
C GLN A 59 3.28 10.26 -15.42
N LEU A 60 1.96 10.05 -15.42
CA LEU A 60 1.05 10.65 -16.40
C LEU A 60 0.30 11.83 -15.75
N CYS A 61 1.04 12.80 -15.22
CA CYS A 61 0.54 14.17 -15.21
C CYS A 61 0.84 14.74 -16.60
N LYS A 62 -0.21 14.86 -17.42
CA LYS A 62 -0.19 15.67 -18.64
C LYS A 62 0.14 17.11 -18.23
N LEU A 63 1.28 17.63 -18.67
CA LEU A 63 1.40 19.08 -18.89
C LEU A 63 0.47 19.46 -20.05
#